data_AF-A0A9D4YEF1-F1
#
_entry.id   AF-A0A9D4YEF1-F1
#
_cell.length_a   1.000
_cell.length_b   1.000
_cell.length_c   1.000
_cell.angle_alpha   90.00
_cell.angle_beta   90.00
_cell.angle_gamma   90.00
#
_symmetry.space_group_name_H-M   'P 1'
#
loop_
_entity.id
_entity.type
_entity.pdbx_description
1 polymer ?
#
loop_
_entity_poly.entity_id
_entity_poly.type
_entity_poly.pdbx_seq_one_letter_code
_entity_poly.pdbx_strand_id
1 'polypeptide(L)'
;MASRKTIRINFVATSPQLKDLVSELPDHAQFIKKHGYLLNLVTIGFKEDMMRVLFQFFDPKHHCFTFPDYQLVPTLEEFSRLIGIPILDQTPFSGLEKILRSEEVAAALHMTKSDIETNWMF
;
A
#
# COMPACT_ATOMS: atom_id res chain seq x y z
N MET A 1 -29.17 -10.04 -3.30
CA MET A 1 -28.14 -9.22 -2.63
C MET A 1 -27.68 -9.95 -1.39
N ALA A 2 -26.44 -10.45 -1.36
CA ALA A 2 -25.90 -11.09 -0.17
C ALA A 2 -25.75 -10.06 0.95
N SER A 3 -26.15 -10.40 2.18
CA SER A 3 -26.00 -9.53 3.35
C SER A 3 -24.52 -9.24 3.59
N ARG A 4 -24.13 -7.96 3.60
CA ARG A 4 -22.75 -7.53 3.84
C ARG A 4 -22.44 -7.74 5.32
N LYS A 5 -21.46 -8.59 5.62
CA LYS A 5 -21.00 -8.80 7.00
C LYS A 5 -20.26 -7.55 7.46
N THR A 6 -20.66 -6.98 8.59
CA THR A 6 -19.97 -5.86 9.22
C THR A 6 -18.54 -6.25 9.57
N ILE A 7 -17.56 -5.50 9.07
CA ILE A 7 -16.16 -5.70 9.43
C ILE A 7 -15.91 -4.97 10.76
N ARG A 8 -15.47 -5.73 11.76
CA ARG A 8 -15.00 -5.20 13.03
C ARG A 8 -13.50 -4.99 12.95
N ILE A 9 -13.09 -3.75 13.16
CA ILE A 9 -11.70 -3.32 13.13
C ILE A 9 -11.41 -2.47 14.36
N ASN A 10 -10.22 -2.70 14.89
CA ASN A 10 -9.64 -1.94 15.98
C ASN A 10 -8.53 -1.08 15.40
N PHE A 11 -8.72 0.23 15.44
CA PHE A 11 -7.66 1.16 15.06
C PHE A 11 -6.64 1.22 16.20
N VAL A 12 -5.38 1.19 15.82
CA VAL A 12 -4.27 1.44 16.75
C VAL A 12 -3.83 2.87 16.50
N ALA A 13 -3.84 3.70 17.54
CA ALA A 13 -3.32 5.05 17.44
C ALA A 13 -1.82 5.01 17.13
N THR A 14 -1.36 5.91 16.27
CA THR A 14 0.08 6.08 16.03
C THR A 14 0.79 6.38 17.35
N SER A 15 1.83 5.60 17.67
CA SER A 15 2.57 5.76 18.92
C SER A 15 3.15 7.18 19.05
N PRO A 16 3.04 7.83 20.23
CA PRO A 16 3.72 9.09 20.50
C PRO A 16 5.22 9.03 20.21
N GLN A 17 5.89 7.93 20.56
CA GLN A 17 7.34 7.75 20.32
C GLN A 17 7.70 7.82 18.84
N LEU A 18 6.82 7.33 17.97
CA LEU A 18 7.04 7.39 16.52
C LEU A 18 6.87 8.82 16.01
N LYS A 19 5.94 9.59 16.58
CA LYS A 19 5.78 11.01 16.25
C LYS A 19 6.97 11.84 16.74
N ASP A 20 7.45 11.55 17.95
CA ASP A 20 8.63 12.20 18.53
C ASP A 20 9.86 11.92 17.66
N LEU A 21 10.10 10.65 17.29
CA LEU A 21 11.18 10.27 16.38
C LEU A 21 11.10 11.00 15.03
N VAL A 22 9.90 11.15 14.47
CA VAL A 22 9.72 11.90 13.22
C VAL A 22 10.00 13.39 13.41
N SER A 23 9.70 13.97 14.57
CA SER A 23 10.01 15.37 14.88
C SER A 23 11.50 15.64 15.13
N GLU A 24 12.25 14.61 15.55
CA GLU A 24 13.70 14.67 15.77
C GLU A 24 14.50 14.50 14.47
N LEU A 25 13.87 14.12 13.35
CA LEU A 25 14.56 13.96 12.08
C LEU A 25 15.13 15.30 11.60
N PRO A 26 16.47 15.43 11.51
CA PRO A 26 17.11 16.72 11.24
C PRO A 26 16.92 17.18 9.79
N ASP A 27 16.65 16.24 8.87
CA ASP A 27 16.51 16.51 7.45
C ASP A 27 15.40 15.65 6.83
N HIS A 28 14.18 16.20 6.83
CA HIS A 28 13.05 15.61 6.13
C HIS A 28 13.29 15.49 4.62
N ALA A 29 14.11 16.36 4.01
CA ALA A 29 14.36 16.33 2.57
C ALA A 29 15.22 15.13 2.17
N GLN A 30 16.24 14.77 2.96
CA GLN A 30 17.01 13.54 2.74
C GLN A 30 16.15 12.28 2.91
N PHE A 31 15.27 12.25 3.91
CA PHE A 31 14.34 11.15 4.06
C PHE A 31 13.41 11.04 2.85
N ILE A 32 12.80 12.15 2.43
CA ILE A 32 11.90 12.20 1.28
C ILE A 32 12.62 11.75 0.00
N LYS A 33 13.87 12.18 -0.19
CA LYS A 33 14.67 11.77 -1.35
C LYS A 33 14.89 10.25 -1.42
N LYS A 34 15.01 9.59 -0.26
CA LYS A 34 15.32 8.14 -0.19
C LYS A 34 14.07 7.26 -0.09
N HIS A 35 13.02 7.75 0.56
CA HIS A 35 11.87 6.96 0.99
C HIS A 35 10.52 7.56 0.59
N GLY A 36 10.53 8.66 -0.17
CA GLY A 36 9.32 9.39 -0.51
C GLY A 36 8.63 9.98 0.71
N TYR A 37 7.31 10.12 0.61
CA TYR A 37 6.49 10.77 1.61
C TYR A 37 5.93 9.80 2.66
N LEU A 38 6.61 8.68 2.91
CA LEU A 38 6.19 7.69 3.92
C LEU A 38 6.04 8.27 5.33
N LEU A 39 6.82 9.30 5.69
CA LEU A 39 6.64 10.01 6.98
C LEU A 39 5.26 10.62 7.13
N ASN A 40 4.59 10.96 6.03
CA ASN A 40 3.22 11.48 6.09
C ASN A 40 2.26 10.45 6.68
N LEU A 41 2.52 9.15 6.56
CA LEU A 41 1.65 8.12 7.17
C LEU A 41 1.66 8.18 8.71
N VAL A 42 2.73 8.72 9.31
CA VAL A 42 2.86 8.89 10.76
C VAL A 42 2.16 10.17 11.23
N THR A 43 2.26 11.23 10.43
CA THR A 43 1.79 12.58 10.79
C THR A 43 0.37 12.88 10.30
N ILE A 44 -0.15 12.12 9.33
CA ILE A 44 -1.49 12.31 8.79
C ILE A 44 -2.54 12.05 9.87
N GLY A 45 -3.41 13.04 10.09
CA GLY A 45 -4.56 12.89 10.95
C GLY A 45 -5.64 12.10 10.21
N PHE A 46 -5.84 10.82 10.57
CA PHE A 46 -7.01 10.08 10.13
C PHE A 46 -8.16 10.27 11.13
N LYS A 47 -9.36 10.53 10.62
CA LYS A 47 -10.58 10.53 11.44
C LYS A 47 -11.06 9.10 11.58
N GLU A 48 -10.95 8.53 12.78
CA GLU A 48 -11.28 7.13 13.05
C GLU A 48 -12.70 6.76 12.57
N ASP A 49 -13.68 7.63 12.84
CA ASP A 49 -15.07 7.41 12.41
C ASP A 49 -15.20 7.30 10.88
N MET A 50 -14.49 8.14 10.13
CA MET A 50 -14.50 8.09 8.67
C MET A 50 -13.87 6.78 8.16
N MET A 51 -12.75 6.37 8.76
CA MET A 51 -12.09 5.12 8.41
C MET A 51 -13.00 3.93 8.73
N ARG A 52 -13.69 3.95 9.88
CA ARG A 52 -14.61 2.88 10.29
C ARG A 52 -15.74 2.67 9.27
N VAL A 53 -16.26 3.75 8.70
CA VAL A 53 -17.24 3.72 7.60
C VAL A 53 -16.61 3.16 6.33
N LEU A 54 -15.44 3.68 5.93
CA LEU A 54 -14.75 3.24 4.72
C LEU A 54 -14.46 1.73 4.73
N PHE A 55 -14.00 1.21 5.86
CA PHE A 55 -13.70 -0.21 6.02
C PHE A 55 -14.92 -1.14 5.96
N GLN A 56 -16.15 -0.65 6.08
CA GLN A 56 -17.33 -1.47 5.78
C GLN A 56 -17.43 -1.86 4.29
N PHE A 57 -16.69 -1.15 3.43
CA PHE A 57 -16.59 -1.41 2.00
C PHE A 57 -15.32 -2.18 1.63
N PHE A 58 -14.47 -2.50 2.60
CA PHE A 58 -13.26 -3.29 2.33
C PHE A 58 -13.64 -4.70 1.87
N ASP A 59 -13.07 -5.13 0.75
CA ASP A 59 -13.19 -6.48 0.22
C ASP A 59 -11.93 -7.27 0.60
N PRO A 60 -12.01 -8.20 1.57
CA PRO A 60 -10.85 -8.98 2.00
C PRO A 60 -10.26 -9.86 0.91
N LYS A 61 -11.05 -10.24 -0.12
CA LYS A 61 -10.58 -11.11 -1.20
C LYS A 61 -9.70 -10.35 -2.19
N HIS A 62 -10.09 -9.11 -2.50
CA HIS A 62 -9.39 -8.28 -3.49
C HIS A 62 -8.48 -7.23 -2.85
N HIS A 63 -8.46 -7.14 -1.51
CA HIS A 63 -7.65 -6.21 -0.72
C HIS A 63 -7.86 -4.72 -1.12
N CYS A 64 -9.08 -4.36 -1.55
CA CYS A 64 -9.44 -3.00 -1.96
C CYS A 64 -10.81 -2.59 -1.39
N PHE A 65 -11.17 -1.31 -1.47
CA PHE A 65 -12.50 -0.86 -1.06
C PHE A 65 -13.44 -0.89 -2.27
N THR A 66 -14.50 -1.70 -2.21
CA THR A 66 -15.43 -1.89 -3.32
C THR A 66 -16.77 -1.23 -3.03
N PHE A 67 -17.19 -0.33 -3.91
CA PHE A 67 -18.51 0.29 -3.96
C PHE A 67 -19.32 -0.35 -5.10
N PRO A 68 -20.66 -0.14 -5.17
CA PRO A 68 -21.48 -0.74 -6.22
C PRO A 68 -20.99 -0.43 -7.64
N ASP A 69 -20.49 0.78 -7.86
CA ASP A 69 -20.19 1.29 -9.20
C ASP A 69 -18.69 1.45 -9.47
N TYR A 70 -17.83 1.35 -8.46
CA TYR A 70 -16.38 1.53 -8.60
C TYR A 70 -15.60 0.90 -7.43
N GLN A 71 -14.29 0.72 -7.64
CA GLN A 71 -13.35 0.34 -6.60
C GLN A 71 -12.43 1.52 -6.26
N LEU A 72 -12.19 1.77 -4.97
CA LEU A 72 -11.11 2.64 -4.54
C LEU A 72 -9.85 1.79 -4.41
N VAL A 73 -8.97 1.99 -5.38
CA VAL A 73 -7.59 1.52 -5.40
C VAL A 73 -6.71 2.75 -5.59
N PRO A 74 -5.56 2.84 -4.90
CA PRO A 74 -4.68 3.98 -5.10
C PRO A 74 -4.17 3.99 -6.54
N THR A 75 -4.10 5.17 -7.14
CA THR A 75 -3.61 5.30 -8.51
C THR A 75 -2.08 5.16 -8.57
N LEU A 76 -1.54 4.98 -9.77
CA LEU A 76 -0.09 4.93 -9.96
C LEU A 76 0.60 6.22 -9.51
N GLU A 77 -0.05 7.37 -9.73
CA GLU A 77 0.39 8.70 -9.30
C GLU A 77 0.41 8.82 -7.78
N GLU A 78 -0.59 8.28 -7.09
CA GLU A 78 -0.64 8.29 -5.63
C GLU A 78 0.46 7.42 -5.02
N PHE A 79 0.69 6.23 -5.58
CA PHE A 79 1.82 5.38 -5.17
C PHE A 79 3.16 6.05 -5.46
N SER A 80 3.37 6.53 -6.68
CA SER A 80 4.57 7.24 -7.10
C SER A 80 4.89 8.39 -6.15
N ARG A 81 3.87 9.19 -5.80
CA ARG A 81 4.01 10.26 -4.82
C ARG A 81 4.34 9.72 -3.44
N LEU A 82 3.65 8.70 -2.94
CA LEU A 82 3.89 8.16 -1.59
C LEU A 82 5.32 7.61 -1.43
N ILE A 83 5.81 6.86 -2.42
CA ILE A 83 7.10 6.15 -2.36
C ILE A 83 8.26 6.96 -2.96
N GLY A 84 7.98 8.08 -3.64
CA GLY A 84 9.00 8.92 -4.27
C GLY A 84 9.66 8.31 -5.50
N ILE A 85 9.03 7.31 -6.13
CA ILE A 85 9.52 6.67 -7.35
C ILE A 85 8.78 7.28 -8.54
N PRO A 86 9.47 7.85 -9.54
CA PRO A 86 8.80 8.47 -10.68
C PRO A 86 8.07 7.42 -11.52
N ILE A 87 6.93 7.81 -12.08
CA ILE A 87 6.27 7.04 -13.13
C ILE A 87 7.16 7.11 -14.36
N LEU A 88 7.54 5.95 -14.89
CA LEU A 88 8.29 5.86 -16.13
C LEU A 88 7.33 5.99 -17.31
N ASP A 89 7.76 6.63 -18.39
CA ASP A 89 7.04 6.65 -19.67
C ASP A 89 7.22 5.32 -20.40
N GLN A 90 6.73 4.26 -19.76
CA GLN A 90 6.81 2.88 -20.21
C GLN A 90 5.41 2.26 -20.10
N THR A 91 5.15 1.26 -20.95
CA THR A 91 3.89 0.51 -20.89
C THR A 91 3.76 -0.14 -19.51
N PRO A 92 2.68 0.15 -18.74
CA PRO A 92 2.44 -0.51 -17.46
C PRO A 92 2.31 -2.01 -17.66
N PHE A 93 2.67 -2.79 -16.64
CA PHE A 93 2.42 -4.23 -16.63
C PHE A 93 0.91 -4.47 -16.71
N SER A 94 0.45 -4.97 -17.85
CA SER A 94 -0.96 -5.21 -18.15
C SER A 94 -1.45 -6.58 -17.67
N GLY A 95 -0.53 -7.46 -17.24
CA GLY A 95 -0.81 -8.85 -16.92
C GLY A 95 -1.01 -9.72 -18.16
N LEU A 96 -0.92 -9.14 -19.36
CA LEU A 96 -0.92 -9.85 -20.65
C LEU A 96 0.49 -10.20 -21.11
N GLU A 97 1.51 -9.62 -20.46
CA GLU A 97 2.89 -9.99 -20.67
C GLU A 97 3.13 -11.43 -20.21
N LYS A 98 4.24 -12.02 -20.68
CA LYS A 98 4.65 -13.35 -20.25
C LYS A 98 4.80 -13.38 -18.74
N ILE A 99 4.16 -14.37 -18.09
CA ILE A 99 4.35 -14.65 -16.66
C ILE A 99 5.85 -14.78 -16.41
N LEU A 100 6.37 -13.90 -15.55
CA LEU A 100 7.77 -13.91 -15.14
C LEU A 100 8.07 -15.22 -14.44
N ARG A 101 9.21 -15.83 -14.75
CA ARG A 101 9.61 -17.05 -14.07
C ARG A 101 9.95 -16.73 -12.62
N SER A 102 9.72 -17.66 -11.71
CA SER A 102 9.98 -17.47 -10.28
C SER A 102 11.44 -17.07 -10.01
N GLU A 103 12.40 -17.47 -10.85
CA GLU A 103 13.79 -17.03 -10.76
C GLU A 103 13.98 -15.54 -11.10
N GLU A 104 13.27 -15.04 -12.11
CA GLU A 104 13.38 -13.64 -12.55
C GLU A 104 12.81 -12.69 -11.49
N VAL A 105 11.68 -13.08 -10.90
CA VAL A 105 11.08 -12.36 -9.77
C VAL A 105 11.99 -12.40 -8.54
N ALA A 106 12.50 -13.58 -8.18
CA ALA A 106 13.38 -13.75 -7.03
C ALA A 106 14.63 -12.86 -7.14
N ALA A 107 15.23 -12.80 -8.34
CA ALA A 107 16.36 -11.93 -8.61
C ALA A 107 16.00 -10.45 -8.48
N ALA A 108 14.85 -10.02 -9.01
CA ALA A 108 14.41 -8.62 -8.95
C ALA A 108 14.06 -8.16 -7.52
N LEU A 109 13.50 -9.04 -6.70
CA LEU A 109 13.09 -8.72 -5.32
C LEU A 109 14.18 -8.98 -4.29
N HIS A 110 15.35 -9.48 -4.71
CA HIS A 110 16.42 -9.94 -3.81
C HIS A 110 15.92 -11.00 -2.81
N MET A 111 15.07 -11.92 -3.28
CA MET A 111 14.49 -13.01 -2.49
C MET A 111 14.97 -14.37 -3.04
N THR A 112 14.72 -15.45 -2.30
CA THR A 112 14.97 -16.80 -2.83
C THR A 112 13.81 -17.26 -3.70
N LYS A 113 14.08 -18.16 -4.65
CA LYS A 113 13.04 -18.79 -5.47
C LYS A 113 11.96 -19.45 -4.61
N SER A 114 12.35 -20.13 -3.53
CA SER A 114 11.41 -20.78 -2.60
C SER A 114 10.50 -19.79 -1.88
N ASP A 115 11.00 -18.60 -1.52
CA ASP A 115 10.17 -17.56 -0.91
C ASP A 115 9.10 -17.07 -1.89
N ILE A 116 9.48 -16.93 -3.17
CA ILE A 116 8.54 -16.59 -4.23
C ILE A 116 7.50 -17.70 -4.37
N GLU A 117 7.91 -18.95 -4.62
CA GLU A 117 6.98 -20.07 -4.87
C GLU A 117 6.03 -20.37 -3.71
N THR A 118 6.45 -20.12 -2.46
CA THR A 118 5.61 -20.32 -1.28
C THR A 118 4.48 -19.29 -1.17
N ASN A 119 4.70 -18.07 -1.70
CA ASN A 119 3.76 -16.96 -1.60
C ASN A 119 3.06 -16.64 -2.94
N TRP A 120 3.54 -17.22 -4.04
CA TRP A 120 2.99 -17.02 -5.38
C TRP A 120 1.74 -17.88 -5.56
N MET A 121 0.62 -17.36 -5.06
CA MET A 121 -0.69 -17.96 -5.24
C MET A 121 -1.25 -17.51 -6.59
N PHE A 122 -1.40 -18.44 -7.54
CA PHE A 122 -2.36 -18.31 -8.63
C PHE A 122 -3.65 -19.05 -8.26
#